data_AF-A0A0T6A8L6-F1
#
_entry.id   AF-A0A0T6A8L6-F1
#
_cell.length_a   1.000
_cell.length_b   1.000
_cell.length_c   1.000
_cell.angle_alpha   90.00
_cell.angle_beta   90.00
_cell.angle_gamma   90.00
#
_symmetry.space_group_name_H-M   'P 1'
#
loop_
_entity.id
_entity.type
_entity.pdbx_description
1 polymer ?
#
loop_
_entity_poly.entity_id
_entity_poly.type
_entity_poly.pdbx_seq_one_letter_code
_entity_poly.pdbx_strand_id
1 'polypeptide(L)'
;AGHLVPRRIAEIAVQEDADVIGYRIMDGAPEILVPILMDSLKAHGAGGIPVIVGGIVPPHLIPHLNELGVMAVFTPGTPLPAIVDWLRDHVT
;
A
#
# COMPACT_ATOMS: atom_id res chain seq x y z
N ALA A 1 1.42 4.71 -20.50
CA ALA A 1 0.52 4.58 -19.34
C ALA A 1 1.39 4.49 -18.09
N GLY A 2 1.19 5.39 -17.14
CA GLY A 2 2.14 5.69 -16.07
C GLY A 2 2.21 4.61 -14.99
N HIS A 3 3.04 3.59 -15.21
CA HIS A 3 3.55 2.78 -14.10
C HIS A 3 4.55 3.65 -13.34
N LEU A 4 4.11 4.28 -12.24
CA LEU A 4 5.06 4.82 -11.28
C LEU A 4 5.90 3.64 -10.79
N VAL A 5 7.20 3.69 -11.09
CA VAL A 5 8.18 2.75 -10.53
C VAL A 5 8.09 2.88 -9.00
N PRO A 6 8.09 1.77 -8.23
CA PRO A 6 7.93 1.82 -6.78
C PRO A 6 8.86 2.82 -6.06
N ARG A 7 10.07 3.03 -6.60
CA ARG A 7 10.96 4.13 -6.21
C ARG A 7 10.31 5.51 -6.25
N ARG A 8 9.62 5.86 -7.33
CA ARG A 8 8.99 7.17 -7.51
C ARG A 8 7.85 7.38 -6.51
N ILE A 9 7.15 6.30 -6.14
CA ILE A 9 6.11 6.36 -5.10
C ILE A 9 6.75 6.75 -3.76
N ALA A 10 7.89 6.14 -3.41
CA ALA A 10 8.61 6.46 -2.18
C ALA A 10 9.13 7.90 -2.16
N GLU A 11 9.70 8.38 -3.28
CA GLU A 11 10.14 9.78 -3.42
C GLU A 11 8.98 10.76 -3.19
N ILE A 12 7.83 10.53 -3.85
CA ILE A 12 6.65 11.39 -3.71
C ILE A 12 6.10 11.35 -2.28
N ALA A 13 6.04 10.17 -1.66
CA ALA A 13 5.51 10.03 -0.30
C ALA A 13 6.30 10.86 0.73
N VAL A 14 7.63 10.95 0.57
CA VAL A 14 8.48 11.81 1.41
C VAL A 14 8.31 13.28 1.05
N GLN A 15 8.29 13.60 -0.24
CA GLN A 15 8.19 14.99 -0.71
C GLN A 15 6.88 15.67 -0.30
N GLU A 16 5.78 14.92 -0.31
CA GLU A 16 4.44 15.40 0.03
C GLU A 16 4.10 15.21 1.52
N ASP A 17 5.03 14.68 2.33
CA ASP A 17 4.82 14.37 3.75
C ASP A 17 3.54 13.53 3.97
N ALA A 18 3.44 12.42 3.23
CA ALA A 18 2.22 11.64 3.18
C ALA A 18 1.93 10.90 4.50
N ASP A 19 0.73 11.07 5.03
CA ASP A 19 0.28 10.35 6.22
C ASP A 19 0.01 8.86 5.95
N VAL A 20 -0.33 8.50 4.71
CA VAL A 20 -0.64 7.13 4.28
C VAL A 20 -0.45 6.93 2.78
N ILE A 21 -0.04 5.73 2.38
CA ILE A 21 0.06 5.32 0.98
C ILE A 21 -1.05 4.30 0.66
N GLY A 22 -1.97 4.68 -0.22
CA GLY A 22 -2.92 3.77 -0.84
C GLY A 22 -2.39 3.17 -2.13
N TYR A 23 -1.96 1.90 -2.11
CA TYR A 23 -1.44 1.21 -3.29
C TYR A 23 -2.51 0.32 -3.94
N ARG A 24 -2.89 0.64 -5.17
CA ARG A 24 -3.95 -0.08 -5.89
C ARG A 24 -3.40 -1.07 -6.90
N ILE A 25 -3.86 -2.32 -6.84
CA ILE A 25 -3.47 -3.44 -7.71
C ILE A 25 -4.70 -3.94 -8.47
N MET A 26 -4.76 -3.68 -9.78
CA MET A 26 -5.80 -4.23 -10.67
C MET A 26 -5.31 -5.43 -11.45
N ASP A 27 -4.10 -5.32 -11.94
CA ASP A 27 -3.42 -6.19 -12.87
C ASP A 27 -1.94 -6.26 -12.49
N GLY A 28 -1.40 -7.48 -12.39
CA GLY A 28 -0.01 -7.72 -11.99
C GLY A 28 0.13 -8.74 -10.88
N ALA A 29 1.36 -8.88 -10.39
CA ALA A 29 1.77 -9.82 -9.35
C ALA A 29 1.92 -9.06 -8.01
N PRO A 30 0.89 -8.97 -7.15
CA PRO A 30 0.98 -8.33 -5.84
C PRO A 30 2.15 -8.85 -4.99
N GLU A 31 2.43 -10.15 -5.09
CA GLU A 31 3.56 -10.84 -4.47
C GLU A 31 4.94 -10.39 -4.98
N ILE A 32 5.00 -9.63 -6.08
CA ILE A 32 6.24 -9.02 -6.60
C ILE A 32 6.24 -7.50 -6.35
N LEU A 33 5.15 -6.82 -6.69
CA LEU A 33 5.10 -5.36 -6.68
C LEU A 33 5.08 -4.78 -5.26
N VAL A 34 4.38 -5.43 -4.33
CA VAL A 34 4.30 -4.97 -2.94
C VAL A 34 5.67 -5.07 -2.25
N PRO A 35 6.41 -6.18 -2.30
CA PRO A 35 7.77 -6.22 -1.75
C PRO A 35 8.67 -5.11 -2.29
N ILE A 36 8.66 -4.88 -3.61
CA ILE A 36 9.51 -3.84 -4.23
C ILE A 36 9.11 -2.44 -3.73
N LEU A 37 7.82 -2.18 -3.52
CA LEU A 37 7.33 -0.94 -2.90
C LEU A 37 7.81 -0.81 -1.45
N MET A 38 7.61 -1.82 -0.62
CA MET A 38 8.01 -1.78 0.78
C MET A 38 9.52 -1.55 0.93
N ASP A 39 10.34 -2.22 0.11
CA ASP A 39 11.79 -2.03 0.10
C ASP A 39 12.19 -0.64 -0.40
N SER A 40 11.50 -0.13 -1.43
CA SER A 40 11.71 1.23 -1.93
C SER A 40 11.40 2.26 -0.84
N LEU A 41 10.30 2.10 -0.10
CA LEU A 41 9.93 2.99 0.98
C LEU A 41 10.99 3.00 2.08
N LYS A 42 11.44 1.82 2.53
CA LYS A 42 12.52 1.71 3.52
C LYS A 42 13.81 2.40 3.03
N ALA A 43 14.20 2.18 1.78
CA ALA A 43 15.42 2.75 1.20
C ALA A 43 15.39 4.29 1.10
N HIS A 44 14.21 4.91 1.00
CA HIS A 44 14.05 6.37 0.90
C HIS A 44 13.66 7.03 2.23
N GLY A 45 13.73 6.31 3.36
CA GLY A 45 13.33 6.84 4.67
C GLY A 45 11.83 6.97 4.86
N ALA A 46 11.02 6.43 3.95
CA ALA A 46 9.55 6.43 3.97
C ALA A 46 8.97 5.16 4.62
N GLY A 47 9.80 4.29 5.20
CA GLY A 47 9.36 3.00 5.75
C GLY A 47 8.44 3.09 6.97
N GLY A 48 8.29 4.29 7.56
CA GLY A 48 7.33 4.56 8.64
C GLY A 48 5.95 4.98 8.15
N ILE A 49 5.78 5.29 6.86
CA ILE A 49 4.49 5.69 6.30
C ILE A 49 3.62 4.43 6.14
N PRO A 50 2.42 4.39 6.73
CA PRO A 50 1.54 3.23 6.64
C PRO A 50 1.12 2.97 5.19
N VAL A 51 1.17 1.70 4.77
CA VAL A 51 0.76 1.26 3.44
C VAL A 51 -0.51 0.43 3.53
N ILE A 52 -1.54 0.82 2.78
CA ILE A 52 -2.74 0.00 2.55
C ILE A 52 -2.79 -0.43 1.08
N VAL A 53 -3.29 -1.64 0.84
CA VAL A 53 -3.43 -2.18 -0.52
C VAL A 53 -4.91 -2.30 -0.88
N GLY A 54 -5.26 -1.87 -2.09
CA GLY A 54 -6.61 -2.03 -2.62
C GLY A 54 -6.63 -2.78 -3.95
N GLY A 55 -7.76 -3.39 -4.29
CA GLY A 55 -7.99 -4.01 -5.60
C GLY A 55 -8.06 -5.54 -5.56
N ILE A 56 -7.71 -6.22 -6.65
CA ILE A 56 -7.92 -7.66 -6.81
C ILE A 56 -6.73 -8.42 -6.19
N VAL A 57 -6.81 -8.66 -4.88
CA VAL A 57 -5.80 -9.44 -4.14
C VAL A 57 -6.36 -10.82 -3.82
N PRO A 58 -5.71 -11.92 -4.28
CA PRO A 58 -6.07 -13.27 -3.87
C PRO A 58 -6.02 -13.44 -2.33
N PRO A 59 -7.05 -14.03 -1.69
CA PRO A 59 -7.11 -14.13 -0.23
C PRO A 59 -5.90 -14.81 0.42
N HIS A 60 -5.29 -15.78 -0.26
CA HIS A 60 -4.11 -16.51 0.23
C HIS A 60 -2.83 -15.65 0.28
N LEU A 61 -2.78 -14.51 -0.44
CA LEU A 61 -1.66 -13.59 -0.41
C LEU A 61 -1.76 -12.56 0.71
N ILE A 62 -2.97 -12.30 1.24
CA ILE A 62 -3.18 -11.28 2.28
C ILE A 62 -2.26 -11.50 3.51
N PRO A 63 -2.12 -12.73 4.07
CA PRO A 63 -1.19 -12.96 5.18
C PRO A 63 0.25 -12.57 4.84
N HIS A 64 0.71 -12.93 3.64
CA HIS A 64 2.05 -12.58 3.18
C HIS A 64 2.24 -11.06 3.02
N LEU A 65 1.25 -10.35 2.48
CA LEU A 65 1.31 -8.89 2.36
C LEU A 65 1.37 -8.22 3.74
N ASN A 66 0.62 -8.73 4.72
CA ASN A 66 0.65 -8.23 6.09
C ASN A 66 2.03 -8.45 6.74
N GLU A 67 2.67 -9.60 6.51
CA GLU A 67 4.04 -9.88 6.98
C GLU A 67 5.08 -8.90 6.41
N LEU A 68 4.86 -8.39 5.19
CA LEU A 68 5.72 -7.38 4.58
C LEU A 68 5.54 -5.97 5.19
N GLY A 69 4.51 -5.78 6.01
CA GLY A 69 4.17 -4.50 6.66
C GLY A 69 3.02 -3.73 6.00
N VAL A 70 2.25 -4.36 5.09
CA VAL A 70 0.98 -3.78 4.65
C VAL A 70 -0.01 -3.82 5.82
N MET A 71 -0.60 -2.66 6.14
CA MET A 71 -1.45 -2.53 7.32
C MET A 71 -2.90 -2.94 7.09
N ALA A 72 -3.40 -2.83 5.85
CA ALA A 72 -4.72 -3.31 5.48
C ALA A 72 -4.80 -3.66 4.01
N VAL A 73 -5.65 -4.63 3.67
CA VAL A 73 -5.99 -5.00 2.29
C VAL A 73 -7.49 -4.86 2.07
N PHE A 74 -7.89 -4.02 1.13
CA PHE A 74 -9.28 -3.74 0.76
C PHE A 74 -9.61 -4.34 -0.61
N THR A 75 -10.35 -5.46 -0.59
CA THR A 75 -10.74 -6.22 -1.79
C THR A 75 -12.08 -5.73 -2.36
N PRO A 76 -12.47 -6.15 -3.58
CA PRO A 76 -13.74 -5.73 -4.18
C PRO A 76 -14.93 -6.06 -3.27
N GLY A 77 -15.82 -5.08 -3.10
CA GLY A 77 -16.96 -5.18 -2.18
C GLY A 77 -16.71 -4.56 -0.80
N THR A 78 -15.47 -4.16 -0.47
CA THR A 78 -15.22 -3.36 0.74
C THR A 78 -15.99 -2.03 0.66
N PRO A 79 -16.89 -1.73 1.63
CA PRO A 79 -17.60 -0.46 1.64
C PRO A 79 -16.65 0.71 1.88
N LEU A 80 -16.82 1.80 1.15
CA LEU A 80 -16.04 3.02 1.36
C LEU A 80 -16.03 3.50 2.83
N PRO A 81 -17.15 3.47 3.58
CA PRO A 81 -17.14 3.85 5.00
C PRO A 81 -16.15 3.03 5.83
N ALA A 82 -16.01 1.72 5.56
CA ALA A 82 -15.06 0.88 6.29
C ALA A 82 -13.60 1.29 6.04
N ILE A 83 -13.26 1.74 4.83
CA ILE A 83 -11.93 2.26 4.49
C ILE A 83 -11.68 3.58 5.23
N VAL A 84 -12.68 4.47 5.25
CA VAL A 84 -12.59 5.77 5.94
C VAL A 84 -12.44 5.59 7.45
N ASP A 85 -13.23 4.70 8.06
CA ASP A 85 -13.15 4.42 9.49
C ASP A 85 -11.79 3.82 9.85
N TRP A 86 -11.28 2.90 9.03
CA TRP A 86 -9.93 2.37 9.21
C TRP A 86 -8.87 3.48 9.18
N LEU A 87 -8.94 4.41 8.22
CA LEU A 87 -7.99 5.52 8.12
C LEU A 87 -8.04 6.40 9.38
N ARG A 88 -9.23 6.75 9.88
CA ARG A 88 -9.38 7.56 11.10
C ARG A 88 -8.80 6.89 12.34
N ASP A 89 -8.85 5.56 12.40
CA ASP A 89 -8.39 4.79 13.56
C ASP A 89 -6.86 4.55 13.55
N HIS A 90 -6.21 4.66 12.39
CA HIS A 90 -4.81 4.22 12.20
C HIS A 90 -3.86 5.30 11.67
N VAL A 91 -4.38 6.40 11.12
CA VAL A 91 -3.60 7.48 10.52
C VAL A 91 -3.92 8.77 11.28
N THR A 92 -2.88 9.52 11.66
CA THR A 92 -2.96 10.70 12.53
C THR A 92 -2.72 11.99 11.77
#